data_AF-A0A3D3NF41-F1
#
_entry.id   AF-A0A3D3NF41-F1
#
_cell.length_a   1.000
_cell.length_b   1.000
_cell.length_c   1.000
_cell.angle_alpha   90.00
_cell.angle_beta   90.00
_cell.angle_gamma   90.00
#
_symmetry.space_group_name_H-M   'P 1'
#
loop_
_entity.id
_entity.type
_entity.pdbx_description
1 polymer ?
#
loop_
_entity_poly.entity_id
_entity_poly.type
_entity_poly.pdbx_seq_one_letter_code
_entity_poly.pdbx_strand_id
1 'polypeptide(L)' 'AQKCGGEMQIIAFITGGTVIREILGHLGEPTSPPRLMPARGPPLWEMQDGGSNAIDPQAQPAPDYEFDQRIAW' A
#
# COMPACT_ATOMS: atom_id res chain seq x y z
N ALA A 1 19.32 14.78 22.79
CA ALA A 1 18.74 14.86 21.42
C ALA A 1 17.44 15.64 21.50
N GLN A 2 17.31 16.71 20.71
CA GLN A 2 16.06 17.48 20.63
C GLN A 2 14.99 16.60 19.98
N LYS A 3 13.87 16.35 20.66
CA LYS A 3 12.77 15.58 20.08
C LYS A 3 12.07 16.44 19.03
N CYS A 4 12.09 16.01 17.77
CA CYS A 4 11.20 16.53 16.73
C CYS A 4 9.76 16.09 17.05
N GLY A 5 8.80 17.02 17.04
CA GLY A 5 7.42 16.73 17.44
C GLY A 5 6.53 17.95 17.67
N GLY A 6 6.77 19.05 16.95
CA GLY A 6 5.85 20.20 16.95
C GLY A 6 4.50 19.85 16.31
N GLU A 7 3.53 20.75 16.44
CA GLU A 7 2.21 20.60 15.82
C GLU A 7 2.34 20.42 14.29
N MET A 8 1.66 19.41 13.74
CA MET A 8 1.67 19.11 12.30
C MET A 8 0.41 19.68 11.64
N GLN A 9 0.61 20.45 10.57
CA GLN A 9 -0.48 21.05 9.79
C GLN A 9 -0.29 20.76 8.29
N ILE A 10 -1.37 20.38 7.60
CA ILE A 10 -1.37 20.17 6.14
C ILE A 10 -1.66 21.52 5.47
N ILE A 11 -0.76 22.00 4.62
CA ILE A 11 -0.85 23.34 4.00
C ILE A 11 -1.18 23.30 2.49
N ALA A 12 -0.91 22.18 1.81
CA ALA A 12 -1.13 22.04 0.37
C ALA A 12 -1.15 20.57 -0.07
N PHE A 13 -1.73 20.34 -1.25
CA PHE A 13 -1.62 19.08 -1.98
C PHE A 13 -0.85 19.29 -3.28
N ILE A 14 0.06 18.36 -3.60
CA ILE A 14 0.82 18.36 -4.84
C ILE A 14 0.37 17.17 -5.67
N THR A 15 -0.18 17.43 -6.86
CA THR A 15 -0.69 16.39 -7.77
C THR A 15 0.13 16.25 -9.06
N GLY A 16 1.03 17.20 -9.34
CA GLY A 16 1.87 17.18 -10.54
C GLY A 16 3.00 16.15 -10.45
N GLY A 17 2.97 15.13 -11.30
CA GLY A 17 3.95 14.04 -11.28
C GLY A 17 5.41 14.48 -11.44
N THR A 18 5.69 15.53 -12.22
CA THR A 18 7.03 16.09 -12.37
C THR A 18 7.53 16.71 -11.06
N VAL A 19 6.70 17.53 -10.41
CA VAL A 19 7.03 18.17 -9.13
C VAL A 19 7.27 17.13 -8.04
N ILE A 20 6.44 16.08 -7.99
CA ILE A 20 6.60 14.96 -7.06
C ILE A 20 7.97 14.29 -7.26
N ARG A 21 8.37 14.02 -8.51
CA ARG A 21 9.66 13.39 -8.81
C ARG A 21 10.85 14.28 -8.46
N GLU A 22 10.77 15.59 -8.68
CA GLU A 22 11.83 16.53 -8.30
C GLU A 22 12.03 16.59 -6.78
N ILE A 23 10.93 16.64 -6.01
CA ILE A 23 10.98 16.62 -4.54
C ILE A 23 11.60 15.31 -4.04
N LEU A 24 11.12 14.16 -4.52
CA LEU A 24 11.65 12.86 -4.13
C LEU A 24 13.14 12.74 -4.47
N GLY A 25 13.54 13.17 -5.67
CA GLY A 25 14.94 13.17 -6.08
C GLY A 25 15.83 14.05 -5.18
N HIS A 26 15.33 15.21 -4.75
CA HIS A 26 16.05 16.08 -3.82
C HIS A 26 16.23 15.45 -2.43
N LEU A 27 15.24 14.66 -1.97
CA LEU A 27 15.31 13.93 -0.70
C LEU A 27 16.16 12.64 -0.78
N GLY A 28 16.53 12.20 -1.99
CA GLY A 28 17.20 10.92 -2.22
C GLY A 28 16.24 9.71 -2.18
N GLU A 29 14.93 9.97 -2.26
CA GLU A 29 13.89 8.93 -2.31
C GLU A 29 13.71 8.38 -3.73
N PRO A 30 13.24 7.14 -3.90
CA PRO A 30 12.95 6.57 -5.21
C PRO A 30 11.89 7.39 -5.97
N THR A 31 12.21 7.80 -7.20
CA THR A 31 11.30 8.54 -8.09
C THR A 31 10.43 7.64 -8.96
N SER A 32 10.82 6.37 -9.10
CA SER A 32 10.03 5.32 -9.75
C SER A 32 9.06 4.69 -8.75
N PRO A 33 7.84 4.31 -9.17
CA PRO A 33 6.94 3.57 -8.31
C PRO A 33 7.57 2.25 -7.85
N PRO A 34 7.19 1.74 -6.67
CA PRO A 34 7.63 0.42 -6.22
C PRO A 34 7.15 -0.65 -7.19
N ARG A 35 7.92 -1.73 -7.30
CA ARG A 35 7.46 -2.91 -8.05
C ARG A 35 6.23 -3.49 -7.39
N LEU A 36 5.25 -3.89 -8.19
CA LEU A 36 4.09 -4.63 -7.71
C LEU A 36 4.56 -5.91 -7.03
N MET A 37 4.06 -6.12 -5.82
CA MET A 37 4.27 -7.34 -5.05
C MET A 37 2.91 -7.94 -4.70
N PRO A 38 2.80 -9.28 -4.58
CA PRO A 38 1.59 -9.91 -4.08
C PRO A 38 1.19 -9.30 -2.74
N ALA A 39 -0.11 -9.28 -2.45
CA ALA A 39 -0.60 -8.90 -1.12
C ALA A 39 0.15 -9.70 -0.05
N ARG A 40 0.64 -9.01 0.98
CA ARG A 40 1.33 -9.69 2.07
C ARG A 40 0.36 -10.69 2.70
N GLY A 41 0.84 -11.89 3.00
CA GLY A 41 0.05 -12.87 3.74
C GLY A 41 -0.40 -12.32 5.10
N PRO A 42 -1.40 -12.95 5.72
CA PRO A 42 -1.88 -12.56 7.04
C PRO A 42 -0.73 -12.50 8.05
N PRO A 43 -0.81 -11.61 9.07
CA PRO A 43 0.22 -11.51 10.08
C PRO A 43 0.44 -12.85 10.79
N LEU A 44 1.68 -13.08 11.25
CA LEU A 44 2.12 -14.40 11.75
C LEU A 44 1.26 -14.98 12.88
N TRP A 45 0.62 -14.13 13.69
CA TRP A 45 -0.26 -14.57 14.79
C TRP A 45 -1.61 -15.10 14.31
N GLU A 46 -2.03 -14.81 13.08
CA GLU A 46 -3.22 -15.38 12.41
C GLU A 46 -2.91 -16.74 11.75
N MET A 47 -1.63 -17.09 11.57
CA MET A 47 -1.22 -18.38 10.98
C MET A 47 -1.36 -19.57 11.94
N GLN A 48 -1.76 -19.34 13.20
CA GLN A 48 -1.89 -20.39 14.23
C GLN A 48 -3.24 -21.14 14.20
N ASP A 49 -4.19 -20.76 13.35
CA ASP A 49 -5.40 -21.56 13.10
C ASP A 49 -5.20 -22.51 11.90
N GLY A 50 -4.22 -23.41 12.03
CA GLY A 50 -4.07 -24.57 11.15
C GLY A 50 -5.01 -25.70 11.56
N GLY A 51 -6.28 -25.40 11.84
CA GLY A 51 -7.13 -26.31 12.60
C GLY A 51 -8.64 -26.22 12.38
N SER A 52 -9.13 -25.82 11.20
CA SER A 52 -10.44 -26.29 10.75
C SER A 52 -10.63 -26.02 9.26
N ASN A 53 -10.85 -27.08 8.48
CA ASN A 53 -11.44 -27.01 7.15
C ASN A 53 -12.92 -26.60 7.24
N ALA A 54 -13.26 -25.59 8.05
CA ALA A 54 -14.58 -24.99 8.05
C ALA A 54 -14.66 -24.14 6.78
N ILE A 55 -15.25 -24.73 5.74
CA ILE A 55 -15.83 -23.98 4.64
C ILE A 55 -16.75 -22.94 5.29
N ASP A 56 -16.32 -21.67 5.32
CA ASP A 56 -17.19 -20.58 5.77
C ASP A 56 -18.37 -20.52 4.79
N PRO A 57 -19.61 -20.82 5.23
CA PRO A 57 -20.78 -20.77 4.36
C PRO A 57 -21.07 -19.36 3.82
N GLN A 58 -20.45 -18.33 4.40
CA GLN A 58 -20.55 -16.93 3.97
C GLN A 58 -19.40 -16.49 3.05
N ALA A 59 -18.40 -17.34 2.77
CA ALA A 59 -17.31 -17.01 1.87
C ALA A 59 -17.89 -16.59 0.52
N GLN A 60 -17.70 -15.31 0.17
CA GLN A 60 -18.09 -14.82 -1.15
C GLN A 60 -17.25 -15.56 -2.20
N PRO A 61 -17.85 -16.04 -3.30
CA PRO A 61 -17.10 -16.61 -4.40
C PRO A 61 -16.07 -15.59 -4.89
N ALA A 62 -14.92 -16.09 -5.35
CA ALA A 62 -13.93 -15.23 -5.99
C ALA A 62 -14.64 -14.42 -7.09
N PRO A 63 -14.47 -13.08 -7.12
CA PRO A 63 -15.19 -12.27 -8.08
C PRO A 63 -14.79 -12.63 -9.51
N ASP A 64 -15.78 -12.71 -10.41
CA ASP A 64 -15.58 -13.05 -11.83
C ASP A 64 -14.92 -11.91 -12.66
N TYR A 65 -14.54 -10.80 -12.02
CA TYR A 65 -13.82 -9.73 -12.72
C TYR A 65 -12.32 -9.94 -12.60
N GLU A 66 -11.61 -9.82 -13.73
CA GLU A 66 -10.16 -9.76 -13.75
C GLU A 66 -9.75 -8.35 -13.30
N PHE A 67 -9.02 -8.25 -12.19
CA PHE A 67 -8.50 -6.96 -11.72
C PHE A 67 -7.51 -6.43 -12.75
N ASP A 68 -7.91 -5.41 -13.51
CA ASP A 68 -7.09 -4.80 -14.54
C ASP A 68 -5.88 -4.10 -13.91
N GLN A 69 -4.70 -4.71 -14.03
CA GLN A 69 -3.44 -4.16 -13.51
C GLN A 69 -2.84 -3.06 -14.38
N ARG A 70 -3.50 -2.70 -15.49
CA ARG A 70 -3.05 -1.62 -16.36
C ARG A 70 -3.47 -0.30 -15.75
N ILE A 71 -2.53 0.37 -15.09
CA ILE A 71 -2.66 1.77 -14.71
C ILE A 71 -2.74 2.59 -16.01
N ALA A 72 -3.89 3.19 -16.30
CA ALA A 72 -4.01 4.26 -17.28
C ALA A 72 -3.64 5.59 -16.59
N TRP A 73 -2.62 6.26 -17.12
CA TRP A 73 -2.18 7.59 -16.69
C TRP A 73 -2.98 8.69 -17.38
#